data_AF-A0A3Q0DHB5-F1
#
_entry.id   AF-A0A3Q0DHB5-F1
#
_cell.length_a   1.000
_cell.length_b   1.000
_cell.length_c   1.000
_cell.angle_alpha   90.00
_cell.angle_beta   90.00
_cell.angle_gamma   90.00
#
_symmetry.space_group_name_H-M   'P 1'
#
loop_
_entity.id
_entity.type
_entity.pdbx_description
1 polymer ?
#
loop_
_entity_poly.entity_id
_entity_poly.type
_entity_poly.pdbx_seq_one_letter_code
_entity_poly.pdbx_strand_id
1 'polypeptide(L)'
;MEPSSQPTLLTKKQVKKEMGRLNRELQLVTSQRNALRDRLLSITEGNVENRPYHRPNPSYEKLKMEHKEVMAELQSLQNKNTEASGKLDDLVKETGFYRGLHSRLLMEQTKLKKKVDVLRQENKKRMEDWFLLKHHLREWKSICKNQDEKTSDLQTQQKEFQRLKERLQFLLKQREMLSREKDLAEKLHHHFEVYQMRSEKLRCDLEQATVQDESLLQKELLTQELPADLDPEQILNSGDAFSSSAFISYV
;
A
#
# COMPACT_ATOMS: atom_id res chain seq x y z
N MET A 1 116.50 96.49 3.13
CA MET A 1 116.86 96.93 4.49
C MET A 1 116.48 95.83 5.46
N GLU A 2 117.33 94.81 5.60
CA GLU A 2 117.15 93.75 6.59
C GLU A 2 117.96 94.10 7.86
N PRO A 3 117.46 93.77 9.07
CA PRO A 3 118.26 93.86 10.28
C PRO A 3 119.28 92.72 10.36
N SER A 4 120.56 93.08 10.31
CA SER A 4 121.70 92.15 10.48
C SER A 4 121.59 91.34 11.78
N SER A 5 121.59 90.02 11.67
CA SER A 5 121.59 89.10 12.82
C SER A 5 122.99 88.50 13.01
N GLN A 6 123.75 89.04 13.96
CA GLN A 6 125.04 88.46 14.37
C GLN A 6 124.83 87.22 15.26
N PRO A 7 125.66 86.16 15.14
CA PRO A 7 125.59 85.01 16.04
C PRO A 7 126.19 85.34 17.42
N THR A 8 125.34 85.46 18.44
CA THR A 8 125.81 85.65 19.82
C THR A 8 126.49 84.39 20.35
N LEU A 9 127.81 84.41 20.49
CA LEU A 9 128.61 83.32 21.05
C LEU A 9 128.33 83.18 22.57
N LEU A 10 127.34 82.33 22.91
CA LEU A 10 126.92 82.10 24.29
C LEU A 10 127.97 81.31 25.09
N THR A 11 128.33 81.80 26.27
CA THR A 11 129.21 81.05 27.19
C THR A 11 128.50 79.81 27.76
N LYS A 12 129.24 78.73 28.04
CA LYS A 12 128.71 77.46 28.63
C LYS A 12 127.81 77.68 29.85
N LYS A 13 128.08 78.71 30.67
CA LYS A 13 127.29 79.05 31.87
C LYS A 13 125.89 79.59 31.51
N GLN A 14 125.78 80.33 30.41
CA GLN A 14 124.51 80.87 29.89
C GLN A 14 123.65 79.74 29.31
N VAL A 15 124.23 78.88 28.47
CA VAL A 15 123.56 77.68 27.93
C VAL A 15 123.04 76.78 29.05
N LYS A 16 123.82 76.54 30.11
CA LYS A 16 123.39 75.76 31.28
C LYS A 16 122.21 76.41 32.04
N LYS A 17 122.15 77.75 32.10
CA LYS A 17 121.03 78.48 32.71
C LYS A 17 119.75 78.37 31.87
N GLU A 18 119.87 78.54 30.55
CA GLU A 18 118.76 78.42 29.60
C GLU A 18 118.18 76.99 29.58
N MET A 19 119.05 75.97 29.51
CA MET A 19 118.66 74.56 29.63
C MET A 19 117.92 74.29 30.94
N GLY A 20 118.37 74.90 32.05
CA GLY A 20 117.71 74.82 33.35
C GLY A 20 116.34 75.52 33.41
N ARG A 21 116.08 76.53 32.57
CA ARG A 21 114.74 77.14 32.43
C ARG A 21 113.84 76.24 31.57
N LEU A 22 114.28 75.88 30.36
CA LEU A 22 113.53 75.04 29.43
C LEU A 22 113.09 73.71 30.06
N ASN A 23 113.96 73.07 30.87
CA ASN A 23 113.60 71.82 31.52
C ASN A 23 112.46 71.97 32.56
N ARG A 24 112.37 73.12 33.25
CA ARG A 24 111.26 73.41 34.18
C ARG A 24 109.98 73.74 33.42
N GLU A 25 110.07 74.52 32.34
CA GLU A 25 108.95 74.82 31.46
C GLU A 25 108.38 73.53 30.85
N LEU A 26 109.24 72.63 30.37
CA LEU A 26 108.86 71.31 29.86
C LEU A 26 108.18 70.44 30.93
N GLN A 27 108.70 70.42 32.16
CA GLN A 27 108.06 69.70 33.28
C GLN A 27 106.67 70.28 33.61
N LEU A 28 106.53 71.61 33.62
CA LEU A 28 105.25 72.29 33.87
C LEU A 28 104.21 72.01 32.77
N VAL A 29 104.60 72.13 31.50
CA VAL A 29 103.71 71.83 30.36
C VAL A 29 103.34 70.35 30.34
N THR A 30 104.26 69.46 30.72
CA THR A 30 104.00 68.02 30.83
C THR A 30 102.98 67.70 31.93
N SER A 31 103.09 68.31 33.11
CA SER A 31 102.11 68.09 34.19
C SER A 31 100.74 68.68 33.87
N GLN A 32 100.68 69.88 33.28
CA GLN A 32 99.45 70.49 32.79
C GLN A 32 98.76 69.63 31.73
N ARG A 33 99.50 69.12 30.74
CA ARG A 33 98.98 68.21 29.70
C ARG A 33 98.44 66.92 30.32
N ASN A 34 99.12 66.35 31.31
CA ASN A 34 98.66 65.14 31.98
C ASN A 34 97.36 65.40 32.75
N ALA A 35 97.28 66.48 33.54
CA ALA A 35 96.04 66.85 34.24
C ALA A 35 94.86 67.11 33.28
N LEU A 36 95.11 67.70 32.10
CA LEU A 36 94.10 67.85 31.05
C LEU A 36 93.67 66.51 30.44
N ARG A 37 94.62 65.58 30.21
CA ARG A 37 94.33 64.22 29.74
C ARG A 37 93.47 63.46 30.76
N ASP A 38 93.80 63.52 32.04
CA ASP A 38 93.07 62.81 33.09
C ASP A 38 91.63 63.36 33.24
N ARG A 39 91.47 64.69 33.12
CA ARG A 39 90.15 65.34 33.06
C ARG A 39 89.36 64.97 31.80
N LEU A 40 90.02 64.77 30.66
CA LEU A 40 89.38 64.35 29.42
C LEU A 40 88.92 62.89 29.49
N LEU A 41 89.76 61.97 29.99
CA LEU A 41 89.38 60.57 30.26
C LEU A 41 88.15 60.49 31.16
N SER A 42 88.13 61.28 32.24
CA SER A 42 86.97 61.39 33.15
C SER A 42 85.66 61.83 32.48
N ILE A 43 85.73 62.55 31.35
CA ILE A 43 84.56 62.98 30.55
C ILE A 43 84.15 61.92 29.51
N THR A 44 85.10 61.11 29.05
CA THR A 44 84.96 60.17 27.93
C THR A 44 84.61 58.75 28.37
N GLU A 45 85.17 58.25 29.47
CA GLU A 45 85.00 56.84 29.91
C GLU A 45 83.71 56.58 30.71
N GLY A 46 82.92 57.62 31.01
CA GLY A 46 81.63 57.47 31.68
C GLY A 46 80.53 56.97 30.74
N ASN A 47 79.76 55.96 31.20
CA ASN A 47 78.43 55.66 30.64
C ASN A 47 77.60 56.95 30.55
N VAL A 48 76.79 57.10 29.50
CA VAL A 48 76.10 58.36 29.16
C VAL A 48 75.26 58.89 30.31
N GLU A 49 74.65 57.99 31.09
CA GLU A 49 73.80 58.30 32.26
C GLU A 49 74.60 58.79 33.49
N ASN A 50 75.91 58.54 33.57
CA ASN A 50 76.76 58.81 34.75
C ASN A 50 77.64 60.07 34.64
N ARG A 51 77.44 60.96 33.64
CA ARG A 51 78.29 62.15 33.49
C ARG A 51 78.03 63.18 34.62
N PRO A 52 79.06 63.86 35.16
CA PRO A 52 78.89 64.87 36.23
C PRO A 52 77.97 66.06 35.91
N TYR A 53 77.65 66.29 34.62
CA TYR A 53 76.75 67.34 34.16
C TYR A 53 75.43 66.80 33.57
N HIS A 54 75.13 65.50 33.74
CA HIS A 54 73.84 64.92 33.38
C HIS A 54 72.77 65.32 34.41
N ARG A 55 72.41 66.61 34.43
CA ARG A 55 71.18 67.06 35.08
C ARG A 55 70.03 66.32 34.39
N PRO A 56 69.24 65.49 35.07
CA PRO A 56 68.09 64.84 34.45
C PRO A 56 67.18 65.92 33.89
N ASN A 57 67.00 65.95 32.57
CA ASN A 57 66.05 66.86 31.94
C ASN A 57 64.66 66.30 32.24
N PRO A 58 63.82 66.94 33.08
CA PRO A 58 62.56 66.34 33.51
C PRO A 58 61.62 66.05 32.34
N SER A 59 61.69 66.87 31.29
CA SER A 59 60.93 66.66 30.05
C SER A 59 61.39 65.44 29.26
N TYR A 60 62.69 65.11 29.29
CA TYR A 60 63.24 63.92 28.61
C TYR A 60 62.89 62.64 29.36
N GLU A 61 62.99 62.61 30.68
CA GLU A 61 62.60 61.43 31.47
C GLU A 61 61.09 61.17 31.39
N LYS A 62 60.26 62.24 31.35
CA LYS A 62 58.82 62.10 31.07
C LYS A 62 58.57 61.46 29.69
N LEU A 63 59.22 61.97 28.64
CA LEU A 63 59.12 61.41 27.29
C LEU A 63 59.63 59.96 27.20
N LYS A 64 60.70 59.60 27.93
CA LYS A 64 61.25 58.23 28.02
C LYS A 64 60.25 57.28 28.67
N MET A 65 59.45 57.74 29.63
CA MET A 65 58.38 56.95 30.25
C MET A 65 57.14 56.85 29.34
N GLU A 66 56.69 57.96 28.75
CA GLU A 66 55.60 57.98 27.76
C GLU A 66 55.90 57.05 26.56
N HIS A 67 57.16 57.05 26.08
CA HIS A 67 57.57 56.13 25.02
C HIS A 67 57.48 54.65 25.44
N LYS A 68 57.90 54.30 26.67
CA LYS A 68 57.76 52.93 27.19
C LYS A 68 56.29 52.50 27.29
N GLU A 69 55.43 53.41 27.74
CA GLU A 69 53.97 53.20 27.84
C GLU A 69 53.37 52.95 26.46
N VAL A 70 53.61 53.84 25.48
CA VAL A 70 53.16 53.69 24.09
C VAL A 70 53.67 52.39 23.44
N MET A 71 54.92 51.98 23.70
CA MET A 71 55.44 50.71 23.18
C MET A 71 54.77 49.48 23.81
N ALA A 72 54.40 49.55 25.10
CA ALA A 72 53.63 48.49 25.76
C ALA A 72 52.18 48.43 25.25
N GLU A 73 51.53 49.56 25.02
CA GLU A 73 50.21 49.65 24.38
C GLU A 73 50.24 49.09 22.95
N LEU A 74 51.24 49.47 22.15
CA LEU A 74 51.43 48.97 20.79
C LEU A 74 51.58 47.45 20.77
N GLN A 75 52.38 46.87 21.66
CA GLN A 75 52.51 45.41 21.78
C GLN A 75 51.18 44.75 22.21
N SER A 76 50.43 45.36 23.12
CA SER A 76 49.10 44.89 23.53
C SER A 76 48.10 44.90 22.36
N LEU A 77 48.09 45.97 21.56
CA LEU A 77 47.28 46.09 20.36
C LEU A 77 47.70 45.08 19.28
N GLN A 78 48.99 44.87 19.07
CA GLN A 78 49.52 43.87 18.14
C GLN A 78 49.06 42.46 18.54
N ASN A 79 49.17 42.10 19.83
CA ASN A 79 48.72 40.80 20.33
C ASN A 79 47.21 40.61 20.12
N LYS A 80 46.39 41.62 20.49
CA LYS A 80 44.93 41.61 20.25
C LYS A 80 44.59 41.47 18.76
N ASN A 81 45.34 42.11 17.88
CA ASN A 81 45.14 42.01 16.43
C ASN A 81 45.46 40.59 15.92
N THR A 82 46.52 39.95 16.41
CA THR A 82 46.81 38.55 16.06
C THR A 82 45.74 37.57 16.57
N GLU A 83 45.20 37.80 17.77
CA GLU A 83 44.09 37.00 18.32
C GLU A 83 42.80 37.19 17.49
N ALA A 84 42.48 38.42 17.12
CA ALA A 84 41.32 38.74 16.29
C ALA A 84 41.44 38.12 14.88
N SER A 85 42.65 38.13 14.29
CA SER A 85 42.92 37.46 13.01
C SER A 85 42.71 35.95 13.10
N GLY A 86 43.18 35.30 14.17
CA GLY A 86 42.95 33.86 14.39
C GLY A 86 41.46 33.51 14.51
N LYS A 87 40.70 34.30 15.27
CA LYS A 87 39.24 34.15 15.38
C LYS A 87 38.52 34.34 14.03
N LEU A 88 38.99 35.26 13.19
CA LEU A 88 38.45 35.46 11.84
C LEU A 88 38.70 34.23 10.96
N ASP A 89 39.91 33.66 10.97
CA ASP A 89 40.24 32.45 10.22
C ASP A 89 39.38 31.26 10.66
N ASP A 90 39.10 31.10 11.95
CA ASP A 90 38.24 30.04 12.47
C ASP A 90 36.76 30.24 12.06
N LEU A 91 36.24 31.47 12.11
CA LEU A 91 34.90 31.80 11.59
C LEU A 91 34.78 31.55 10.07
N VAL A 92 35.85 31.77 9.30
CA VAL A 92 35.89 31.45 7.86
C VAL A 92 35.84 29.93 7.64
N LYS A 93 36.58 29.14 8.41
CA LYS A 93 36.52 27.66 8.36
C LYS A 93 35.13 27.14 8.72
N GLU A 94 34.54 27.65 9.80
CA GLU A 94 33.20 27.30 10.27
C GLU A 94 32.12 27.66 9.22
N THR A 95 32.22 28.86 8.63
CA THR A 95 31.36 29.28 7.51
C THR A 95 31.48 28.35 6.30
N GLY A 96 32.70 27.90 5.98
CA GLY A 96 32.95 26.89 4.94
C GLY A 96 32.31 25.54 5.25
N PHE A 97 32.44 25.08 6.49
CA PHE A 97 31.85 23.83 6.99
C PHE A 97 30.31 23.85 6.88
N TYR A 98 29.65 24.88 7.40
CA TYR A 98 28.19 25.01 7.32
C TYR A 98 27.68 25.14 5.87
N ARG A 99 28.42 25.83 4.99
CA ARG A 99 28.12 25.87 3.55
C ARG A 99 28.16 24.48 2.93
N GLY A 100 29.17 23.67 3.26
CA GLY A 100 29.28 22.28 2.81
C GLY A 100 28.16 21.38 3.33
N LEU A 101 27.79 21.52 4.61
CA LEU A 101 26.63 20.82 5.19
C LEU A 101 25.31 21.21 4.50
N HIS A 102 25.09 22.50 4.26
CA HIS A 102 23.90 22.99 3.57
C HIS A 102 23.78 22.42 2.15
N SER A 103 24.87 22.41 1.38
CA SER A 103 24.91 21.80 0.05
C SER A 103 24.59 20.29 0.08
N ARG A 104 25.10 19.56 1.08
CA ARG A 104 24.78 18.13 1.26
C ARG A 104 23.31 17.92 1.63
N LEU A 105 22.77 18.72 2.54
CA LEU A 105 21.37 18.65 2.97
C LEU A 105 20.41 18.92 1.79
N LEU A 106 20.70 19.92 0.96
CA LEU A 106 19.92 20.24 -0.23
C LEU A 106 19.92 19.10 -1.27
N MET A 107 21.05 18.41 -1.44
CA MET A 107 21.13 17.21 -2.29
C MET A 107 20.25 16.08 -1.74
N GLU A 108 20.32 15.77 -0.44
CA GLU A 108 19.49 14.72 0.16
C GLU A 108 17.99 15.08 0.15
N GLN A 109 17.63 16.34 0.40
CA GLN A 109 16.26 16.83 0.25
C GLN A 109 15.74 16.62 -1.18
N THR A 110 16.57 16.90 -2.20
CA THR A 110 16.23 16.69 -3.61
C THR A 110 16.06 15.21 -3.95
N LYS A 111 16.93 14.33 -3.44
CA LYS A 111 16.81 12.87 -3.59
C LYS A 111 15.54 12.34 -2.94
N LEU A 112 15.23 12.79 -1.71
CA LEU A 112 14.05 12.37 -0.97
C LEU A 112 12.76 12.84 -1.67
N LYS A 113 12.72 14.08 -2.18
CA LYS A 113 11.60 14.59 -2.96
C LYS A 113 11.29 13.70 -4.17
N LYS A 114 12.31 13.34 -4.96
CA LYS A 114 12.16 12.40 -6.09
C LYS A 114 11.60 11.04 -5.66
N LYS A 115 12.08 10.48 -4.54
CA LYS A 115 11.53 9.21 -3.99
C LYS A 115 10.06 9.35 -3.58
N VAL A 116 9.68 10.45 -2.94
CA VAL A 116 8.29 10.73 -2.55
C VAL A 116 7.38 10.83 -3.78
N ASP A 117 7.84 11.48 -4.85
CA ASP A 117 7.04 11.62 -6.08
C ASP A 117 6.88 10.28 -6.83
N VAL A 118 7.90 9.41 -6.84
CA VAL A 118 7.77 8.02 -7.33
C VAL A 118 6.76 7.22 -6.50
N LEU A 119 6.89 7.24 -5.16
CA LEU A 119 5.96 6.51 -4.26
C LEU A 119 4.52 7.01 -4.40
N ARG A 120 4.29 8.31 -4.64
CA ARG A 120 2.97 8.87 -4.95
C ARG A 120 2.39 8.30 -6.24
N GLN A 121 3.21 8.18 -7.29
CA GLN A 121 2.78 7.62 -8.57
C GLN A 121 2.47 6.12 -8.46
N GLU A 122 3.31 5.35 -7.73
CA GLU A 122 3.07 3.93 -7.46
C GLU A 122 1.80 3.71 -6.64
N ASN A 123 1.56 4.53 -5.62
CA ASN A 123 0.34 4.46 -4.80
C ASN A 123 -0.92 4.80 -5.62
N LYS A 124 -0.82 5.75 -6.58
CA LYS A 124 -1.91 6.04 -7.51
C LYS A 124 -2.23 4.82 -8.39
N LYS A 125 -1.22 4.20 -9.02
CA LYS A 125 -1.40 2.97 -9.82
C LYS A 125 -2.04 1.85 -9.01
N ARG A 126 -1.52 1.59 -7.80
CA ARG A 126 -2.07 0.56 -6.88
C ARG A 126 -3.53 0.81 -6.53
N MET A 127 -3.95 2.08 -6.42
CA MET A 127 -5.34 2.44 -6.18
C MET A 127 -6.22 2.15 -7.41
N GLU A 128 -5.73 2.45 -8.62
CA GLU A 128 -6.37 2.10 -9.89
C GLU A 128 -6.53 0.57 -10.03
N ASP A 129 -5.46 -0.19 -9.76
CA ASP A 129 -5.47 -1.67 -9.74
C ASP A 129 -6.48 -2.23 -8.72
N TRP A 130 -6.56 -1.63 -7.53
CA TRP A 130 -7.53 -2.04 -6.49
C TRP A 130 -8.98 -1.80 -6.92
N PHE A 131 -9.26 -0.67 -7.60
CA PHE A 131 -10.59 -0.42 -8.15
C PHE A 131 -10.95 -1.44 -9.25
N LEU A 132 -10.00 -1.77 -10.14
CA LEU A 132 -10.19 -2.78 -11.19
C LEU A 132 -10.43 -4.17 -10.60
N LEU A 133 -9.63 -4.61 -9.62
CA LEU A 133 -9.82 -5.88 -8.94
C LEU A 133 -11.18 -5.96 -8.21
N LYS A 134 -11.61 -4.86 -7.59
CA LYS A 134 -12.93 -4.74 -6.95
C LYS A 134 -14.08 -4.79 -7.95
N HIS A 135 -13.88 -4.28 -9.18
CA HIS A 135 -14.83 -4.42 -10.28
C HIS A 135 -14.95 -5.89 -10.70
N HIS A 136 -13.83 -6.54 -11.01
CA HIS A 136 -13.81 -7.95 -11.38
C HIS A 136 -14.41 -8.86 -10.31
N LEU A 137 -14.15 -8.61 -9.02
CA LEU A 137 -14.79 -9.36 -7.94
C LEU A 137 -16.32 -9.26 -7.95
N ARG A 138 -16.88 -8.10 -8.34
CA ARG A 138 -18.33 -7.90 -8.49
C ARG A 138 -18.86 -8.64 -9.72
N GLU A 139 -18.15 -8.57 -10.85
CA GLU A 139 -18.49 -9.30 -12.08
C GLU A 139 -18.51 -10.81 -11.83
N TRP A 140 -17.44 -11.36 -11.26
CA TRP A 140 -17.36 -12.77 -10.87
C TRP A 140 -18.50 -13.19 -9.94
N LYS A 141 -18.81 -12.39 -8.91
CA LYS A 141 -19.94 -12.68 -8.02
C LYS A 141 -21.30 -12.67 -8.73
N SER A 142 -21.46 -11.88 -9.78
CA SER A 142 -22.65 -11.91 -10.65
C SER A 142 -22.69 -13.16 -11.53
N ILE A 143 -21.55 -13.54 -12.11
CA ILE A 143 -21.41 -14.76 -12.92
C ILE A 143 -21.75 -16.01 -12.10
N CYS A 144 -21.23 -16.13 -10.87
CA CYS A 144 -21.54 -17.26 -9.98
C CYS A 144 -23.04 -17.37 -9.71
N LYS A 145 -23.71 -16.28 -9.31
CA LYS A 145 -25.17 -16.27 -9.10
C LYS A 145 -25.94 -16.75 -10.31
N ASN A 146 -25.59 -16.22 -11.49
CA ASN A 146 -26.24 -16.58 -12.75
C ASN A 146 -25.98 -18.06 -13.13
N GLN A 147 -24.90 -18.68 -12.66
CA GLN A 147 -24.63 -20.12 -12.80
C GLN A 147 -25.41 -20.94 -11.77
N ASP A 148 -25.49 -20.50 -10.53
CA ASP A 148 -26.25 -21.15 -9.45
C ASP A 148 -27.74 -21.24 -9.82
N GLU A 149 -28.32 -20.12 -10.28
CA GLU A 149 -29.71 -20.02 -10.77
C GLU A 149 -29.95 -21.00 -11.93
N LYS A 150 -29.12 -20.96 -12.98
CA LYS A 150 -29.22 -21.90 -14.13
C LYS A 150 -29.10 -23.37 -13.71
N THR A 151 -28.25 -23.66 -12.73
CA THR A 151 -28.05 -25.04 -12.24
C THR A 151 -29.27 -25.51 -11.45
N SER A 152 -29.87 -24.64 -10.65
CA SER A 152 -31.15 -24.90 -9.95
C SER A 152 -32.31 -25.13 -10.93
N ASP A 153 -32.41 -24.32 -11.98
CA ASP A 153 -33.43 -24.46 -13.03
C ASP A 153 -33.28 -25.79 -13.78
N LEU A 154 -32.07 -26.12 -14.22
CA LEU A 154 -31.77 -27.41 -14.87
C LEU A 154 -32.07 -28.60 -13.95
N GLN A 155 -31.73 -28.50 -12.65
CA GLN A 155 -32.05 -29.55 -11.69
C GLN A 155 -33.58 -29.70 -11.48
N THR A 156 -34.32 -28.61 -11.58
CA THR A 156 -35.79 -28.61 -11.49
C THR A 156 -36.41 -29.25 -12.74
N GLN A 157 -35.95 -28.86 -13.93
CA GLN A 157 -36.36 -29.51 -15.19
C GLN A 157 -36.05 -31.01 -15.20
N GLN A 158 -34.88 -31.42 -14.69
CA GLN A 158 -34.50 -32.84 -14.59
C GLN A 158 -35.45 -33.64 -13.68
N LYS A 159 -35.89 -33.05 -12.55
CA LYS A 159 -36.89 -33.66 -11.65
C LYS A 159 -38.25 -33.81 -12.32
N GLU A 160 -38.71 -32.79 -13.05
CA GLU A 160 -39.97 -32.86 -13.80
C GLU A 160 -39.91 -33.88 -14.94
N PHE A 161 -38.79 -33.97 -15.67
CA PHE A 161 -38.61 -35.00 -16.71
C PHE A 161 -38.70 -36.42 -16.13
N GLN A 162 -38.09 -36.65 -14.96
CA GLN A 162 -38.17 -37.94 -14.27
C GLN A 162 -39.62 -38.27 -13.82
N ARG A 163 -40.36 -37.31 -13.27
CA ARG A 163 -41.79 -37.45 -12.95
C ARG A 163 -42.62 -37.78 -14.19
N LEU A 164 -42.37 -37.09 -15.31
CA LEU A 164 -43.08 -37.30 -16.56
C LEU A 164 -42.81 -38.70 -17.14
N LYS A 165 -41.56 -39.17 -17.04
CA LYS A 165 -41.13 -40.51 -17.44
C LYS A 165 -41.83 -41.61 -16.65
N GLU A 166 -41.94 -41.46 -15.33
CA GLU A 166 -42.68 -42.39 -14.46
C GLU A 166 -44.17 -42.42 -14.81
N ARG A 167 -44.79 -41.25 -15.06
CA ARG A 167 -46.18 -41.15 -15.50
C ARG A 167 -46.42 -41.78 -16.88
N LEU A 168 -45.46 -41.64 -17.80
CA LEU A 168 -45.47 -42.32 -19.10
C LEU A 168 -45.42 -43.85 -18.94
N GLN A 169 -44.55 -44.37 -18.07
CA GLN A 169 -44.49 -45.81 -17.77
C GLN A 169 -45.80 -46.34 -17.18
N PHE A 170 -46.46 -45.58 -16.31
CA PHE A 170 -47.79 -45.93 -15.79
C PHE A 170 -48.85 -45.99 -16.91
N LEU A 171 -48.93 -44.96 -17.75
CA LEU A 171 -49.89 -44.91 -18.86
C LEU A 171 -49.66 -46.03 -19.89
N LEU A 172 -48.41 -46.40 -20.16
CA LEU A 172 -48.08 -47.55 -21.02
C LEU A 172 -48.62 -48.87 -20.46
N LYS A 173 -48.44 -49.12 -19.15
CA LYS A 173 -49.00 -50.29 -18.46
C LYS A 173 -50.54 -50.28 -18.46
N GLN A 174 -51.16 -49.12 -18.26
CA GLN A 174 -52.62 -48.98 -18.30
C GLN A 174 -53.17 -49.29 -19.70
N ARG A 175 -52.51 -48.79 -20.76
CA ARG A 175 -52.83 -49.12 -22.15
C ARG A 175 -52.69 -50.61 -22.43
N GLU A 176 -51.64 -51.27 -21.93
CA GLU A 176 -51.48 -52.72 -22.07
C GLU A 176 -52.58 -53.53 -21.39
N MET A 177 -53.07 -53.11 -20.21
CA MET A 177 -54.24 -53.74 -19.59
C MET A 177 -55.51 -53.54 -20.44
N LEU A 178 -55.77 -52.32 -20.90
CA LEU A 178 -56.92 -52.02 -21.76
C LEU A 178 -56.88 -52.82 -23.07
N SER A 179 -55.70 -53.09 -23.64
CA SER A 179 -55.57 -54.00 -24.78
C SER A 179 -56.02 -55.42 -24.44
N ARG A 180 -55.57 -55.98 -23.31
CA ARG A 180 -55.99 -57.33 -22.86
C ARG A 180 -57.49 -57.41 -22.56
N GLU A 181 -58.05 -56.35 -21.99
CA GLU A 181 -59.49 -56.24 -21.70
C GLU A 181 -60.31 -56.17 -22.99
N LYS A 182 -59.83 -55.42 -24.00
CA LYS A 182 -60.40 -55.44 -25.35
C LYS A 182 -60.33 -56.84 -25.96
N ASP A 183 -59.17 -57.50 -25.94
CA ASP A 183 -59.00 -58.86 -26.49
C ASP A 183 -59.94 -59.88 -25.80
N LEU A 184 -60.22 -59.69 -24.50
CA LEU A 184 -61.18 -60.52 -23.76
C LEU A 184 -62.63 -60.22 -24.18
N ALA A 185 -63.00 -58.95 -24.34
CA ALA A 185 -64.32 -58.57 -24.82
C ALA A 185 -64.57 -59.06 -26.26
N GLU A 186 -63.55 -59.02 -27.12
CA GLU A 186 -63.61 -59.53 -28.51
C GLU A 186 -63.83 -61.05 -28.55
N LYS A 187 -63.19 -61.82 -27.64
CA LYS A 187 -63.49 -63.26 -27.43
C LYS A 187 -64.89 -63.50 -26.88
N LEU A 188 -65.34 -62.70 -25.93
CA LEU A 188 -66.67 -62.84 -25.31
C LEU A 188 -67.77 -62.56 -26.34
N HIS A 189 -67.57 -61.56 -27.20
CA HIS A 189 -68.45 -61.26 -28.32
C HIS A 189 -68.52 -62.42 -29.31
N HIS A 190 -67.38 -62.98 -29.71
CA HIS A 190 -67.35 -64.15 -30.59
C HIS A 190 -68.10 -65.36 -29.99
N HIS A 191 -67.96 -65.61 -28.68
CA HIS A 191 -68.77 -66.63 -28.00
C HIS A 191 -70.27 -66.32 -28.04
N PHE A 192 -70.66 -65.05 -27.85
CA PHE A 192 -72.06 -64.62 -27.94
C PHE A 192 -72.63 -64.82 -29.34
N GLU A 193 -71.91 -64.44 -30.40
CA GLU A 193 -72.29 -64.69 -31.79
C GLU A 193 -72.52 -66.19 -32.06
N VAL A 194 -71.59 -67.06 -31.63
CA VAL A 194 -71.72 -68.52 -31.79
C VAL A 194 -72.93 -69.07 -31.01
N TYR A 195 -73.19 -68.57 -29.81
CA TYR A 195 -74.39 -68.93 -29.05
C TYR A 195 -75.68 -68.47 -29.74
N GLN A 196 -75.68 -67.26 -30.29
CA GLN A 196 -76.83 -66.70 -30.99
C GLN A 196 -77.13 -67.50 -32.27
N MET A 197 -76.14 -67.76 -33.12
CA MET A 197 -76.28 -68.63 -34.29
C MET A 197 -76.80 -70.04 -33.93
N ARG A 198 -76.37 -70.61 -32.80
CA ARG A 198 -76.86 -71.90 -32.31
C ARG A 198 -78.29 -71.83 -31.78
N SER A 199 -78.66 -70.74 -31.12
CA SER A 199 -80.01 -70.49 -30.59
C SER A 199 -81.01 -70.27 -31.73
N GLU A 200 -80.64 -69.48 -32.74
CA GLU A 200 -81.42 -69.26 -33.96
C GLU A 200 -81.62 -70.59 -34.71
N LYS A 201 -80.57 -71.42 -34.82
CA LYS A 201 -80.71 -72.78 -35.37
C LYS A 201 -81.68 -73.64 -34.56
N LEU A 202 -81.53 -73.72 -33.24
CA LEU A 202 -82.43 -74.49 -32.37
C LEU A 202 -83.88 -74.00 -32.45
N ARG A 203 -84.08 -72.69 -32.62
CA ARG A 203 -85.41 -72.11 -32.85
C ARG A 203 -85.99 -72.56 -34.19
N CYS A 204 -85.22 -72.55 -35.27
CA CYS A 204 -85.67 -73.10 -36.57
C CYS A 204 -85.96 -74.61 -36.49
N ASP A 205 -85.14 -75.38 -35.78
CA ASP A 205 -85.35 -76.82 -35.55
C ASP A 205 -86.66 -77.07 -34.74
N LEU A 206 -86.95 -76.22 -33.74
CA LEU A 206 -88.20 -76.26 -32.96
C LEU A 206 -89.42 -75.84 -33.79
N GLU A 207 -89.32 -74.75 -34.57
CA GLU A 207 -90.37 -74.30 -35.49
C GLU A 207 -90.71 -75.40 -36.53
N GLN A 208 -89.70 -76.15 -37.01
CA GLN A 208 -89.93 -77.34 -37.86
C GLN A 208 -90.62 -78.49 -37.10
N ALA A 209 -90.23 -78.75 -35.85
CA ALA A 209 -90.87 -79.79 -35.03
C ALA A 209 -92.34 -79.46 -34.72
N THR A 210 -92.67 -78.20 -34.41
CA THR A 210 -94.07 -77.77 -34.19
C THR A 210 -94.92 -77.90 -35.46
N VAL A 211 -94.35 -77.62 -36.65
CA VAL A 211 -95.06 -77.83 -37.93
C VAL A 211 -95.29 -79.33 -38.21
N GLN A 212 -94.42 -80.22 -37.74
CA GLN A 212 -94.65 -81.68 -37.79
C GLN A 212 -95.69 -82.15 -36.78
N ASP A 213 -95.72 -81.57 -35.57
CA ASP A 213 -96.67 -81.91 -34.51
C ASP A 213 -98.09 -81.40 -34.80
N GLU A 214 -98.24 -80.17 -35.31
CA GLU A 214 -99.53 -79.65 -35.81
C GLU A 214 -100.07 -80.48 -36.98
N SER A 215 -99.19 -81.05 -37.83
CA SER A 215 -99.54 -81.99 -38.90
C SER A 215 -100.00 -83.37 -38.39
N LEU A 216 -99.61 -83.75 -37.16
CA LEU A 216 -100.13 -84.94 -36.47
C LEU A 216 -101.46 -84.65 -35.77
N LEU A 217 -101.56 -83.53 -35.03
CA LEU A 217 -102.80 -83.09 -34.40
C LEU A 217 -103.94 -82.87 -35.41
N GLN A 218 -103.66 -82.32 -36.60
CA GLN A 218 -104.67 -82.22 -37.67
C GLN A 218 -105.19 -83.57 -38.20
N LYS A 219 -104.46 -84.68 -38.00
CA LYS A 219 -104.94 -86.02 -38.38
C LYS A 219 -105.80 -86.68 -37.30
N GLU A 220 -105.69 -86.26 -36.05
CA GLU A 220 -106.41 -86.87 -34.93
C GLU A 220 -107.76 -86.17 -34.65
N LEU A 221 -107.90 -84.89 -35.06
CA LEU A 221 -109.08 -84.07 -34.78
C LEU A 221 -110.35 -84.36 -35.61
N LEU A 222 -110.42 -85.47 -36.35
CA LEU A 222 -111.45 -85.72 -37.38
C LEU A 222 -112.37 -86.93 -37.13
N THR A 223 -112.56 -87.34 -35.88
CA THR A 223 -113.58 -88.37 -35.53
C THR A 223 -114.27 -88.13 -34.17
N GLN A 224 -115.55 -87.70 -34.21
CA GLN A 224 -116.57 -87.71 -33.12
C GLN A 224 -116.29 -86.93 -31.81
N GLU A 225 -117.28 -86.50 -31.01
CA GLU A 225 -118.58 -85.83 -31.25
C GLU A 225 -119.02 -85.16 -29.91
N LEU A 226 -119.96 -84.20 -29.92
CA LEU A 226 -120.48 -83.41 -28.77
C LEU A 226 -121.38 -84.23 -27.77
N PRO A 227 -122.03 -83.69 -26.69
CA PRO A 227 -122.07 -82.32 -26.08
C PRO A 227 -122.04 -82.22 -24.51
N ALA A 228 -122.22 -80.98 -23.97
CA ALA A 228 -122.91 -80.61 -22.70
C ALA A 228 -122.22 -80.89 -21.33
N ASP A 229 -122.30 -80.07 -20.26
CA ASP A 229 -122.88 -78.72 -19.98
C ASP A 229 -122.29 -78.16 -18.65
N LEU A 230 -122.70 -76.95 -18.23
CA LEU A 230 -122.59 -76.26 -16.92
C LEU A 230 -121.57 -75.12 -16.73
N ASP A 231 -121.98 -74.21 -15.83
CA ASP A 231 -121.73 -72.75 -15.83
C ASP A 231 -120.90 -72.29 -14.57
N PRO A 232 -120.95 -71.07 -13.98
CA PRO A 232 -119.73 -70.31 -13.72
C PRO A 232 -119.45 -69.99 -12.23
N GLU A 233 -118.33 -69.30 -11.94
CA GLU A 233 -118.19 -68.11 -11.06
C GLU A 233 -116.83 -67.97 -10.32
N GLN A 234 -116.28 -66.74 -10.41
CA GLN A 234 -115.64 -65.87 -9.41
C GLN A 234 -114.74 -66.39 -8.26
N ILE A 235 -113.62 -65.67 -8.03
CA ILE A 235 -113.06 -65.09 -6.77
C ILE A 235 -111.58 -64.73 -7.06
N LEU A 236 -111.09 -63.48 -7.12
CA LEU A 236 -110.91 -62.39 -6.13
C LEU A 236 -109.78 -62.57 -5.09
N ASN A 237 -109.02 -61.47 -4.90
CA ASN A 237 -108.17 -61.08 -3.75
C ASN A 237 -106.79 -61.77 -3.57
N SER A 238 -105.75 -61.13 -2.97
CA SER A 238 -105.45 -59.69 -2.71
C SER A 238 -104.08 -59.52 -2.00
N GLY A 239 -103.37 -58.39 -2.23
CA GLY A 239 -102.33 -57.81 -1.34
C GLY A 239 -101.02 -58.59 -1.16
N ASP A 240 -99.99 -58.15 -0.41
CA ASP A 240 -99.55 -56.83 0.12
C ASP A 240 -98.21 -57.05 0.90
N ALA A 241 -97.35 -56.09 1.29
CA ALA A 241 -96.95 -54.76 0.80
C ALA A 241 -95.76 -54.23 1.67
N PHE A 242 -95.07 -53.14 1.27
CA PHE A 242 -94.04 -52.40 2.07
C PHE A 242 -92.75 -53.22 2.43
N SER A 243 -91.61 -52.74 2.99
CA SER A 243 -90.92 -51.45 3.29
C SER A 243 -89.48 -51.81 3.79
N SER A 244 -88.39 -51.03 3.79
CA SER A 244 -87.91 -49.79 3.13
C SER A 244 -86.46 -49.47 3.66
N SER A 245 -85.83 -48.35 3.26
CA SER A 245 -84.61 -47.72 3.87
C SER A 245 -83.24 -48.43 3.70
N ALA A 246 -82.05 -47.79 3.75
CA ALA A 246 -81.66 -46.36 3.72
C ALA A 246 -80.15 -46.16 3.37
N PHE A 247 -79.74 -44.88 3.26
CA PHE A 247 -78.40 -44.31 2.99
C PHE A 247 -77.25 -44.65 3.98
N ILE A 248 -76.00 -44.48 3.51
CA ILE A 248 -74.82 -43.74 4.08
C ILE A 248 -73.59 -44.11 3.22
N SER A 249 -73.02 -43.25 2.36
CA SER A 249 -72.16 -42.05 2.56
C SER A 249 -70.69 -42.36 2.91
N TYR A 250 -69.74 -41.88 2.09
CA TYR A 250 -68.77 -40.83 2.48
C TYR A 250 -67.93 -40.31 1.29
N VAL A 251 -67.62 -39.01 1.35
CA VAL A 251 -66.57 -38.28 0.60
C VAL A 251 -65.69 -37.57 1.64
#